data_AF-A0AAQ0Q9L9-F1
#
_entry.id   AF-A0AAQ0Q9L9-F1
#
_cell.length_a   1.000
_cell.length_b   1.000
_cell.length_c   1.000
_cell.angle_alpha   90.00
_cell.angle_beta   90.00
_cell.angle_gamma   90.00
#
_symmetry.space_group_name_H-M   'P 1'
#
loop_
_entity.id
_entity.type
_entity.pdbx_description
1 polymer ?
#
loop_
_entity_poly.entity_id
_entity_poly.type
_entity_poly.pdbx_seq_one_letter_code
_entity_poly.pdbx_strand_id
1 'polypeptide(L)'
;MIGGITKGSCFSGCVEYALALKEKNKEARLLYSEGLLTDTPRDIIDGFECQRHLNSRVQHWCGHISLSYSPKDAERMDDDFMVKLALEYMD
;
A
#
# COMPACT_ATOMS: atom_id res chain seq x y z
N MET A 1 5.48 -17.44 -0.71
CA MET A 1 5.28 -15.99 -0.90
C MET A 1 5.64 -15.63 -2.33
N ILE A 2 4.83 -14.82 -3.00
CA ILE A 2 5.15 -14.23 -4.31
C ILE A 2 5.08 -12.71 -4.15
N GLY A 3 6.18 -12.04 -4.52
CA GLY A 3 6.27 -10.58 -4.55
C GLY A 3 6.13 -10.04 -5.98
N GLY A 4 5.30 -9.01 -6.16
CA GLY A 4 5.20 -8.27 -7.42
C GLY A 4 5.46 -6.78 -7.20
N ILE A 5 6.37 -6.18 -7.97
CA ILE A 5 6.70 -4.75 -7.90
C ILE A 5 6.13 -4.05 -9.13
N THR A 6 5.35 -3.00 -8.91
CA THR A 6 4.83 -2.13 -9.95
C THR A 6 5.26 -0.70 -9.69
N LYS A 7 5.72 0.00 -10.75
CA LYS A 7 6.04 1.43 -10.72
C LYS A 7 5.02 2.19 -11.55
N GLY A 8 4.58 3.34 -11.06
CA GLY A 8 3.58 4.14 -11.73
C GLY A 8 3.59 5.61 -11.32
N SER A 9 2.60 6.32 -11.82
CA SER A 9 2.46 7.78 -11.68
C SER A 9 1.03 8.15 -11.24
N CYS A 10 0.34 7.27 -10.53
CA CYS A 10 -1.05 7.48 -10.10
C CYS A 10 -1.30 6.94 -8.70
N PHE A 11 -1.38 7.82 -7.70
CA PHE A 11 -1.63 7.40 -6.32
C PHE A 11 -3.07 6.96 -6.08
N SER A 12 -4.05 7.56 -6.76
CA SER A 12 -5.45 7.14 -6.61
C SER A 12 -5.66 5.69 -7.02
N GLY A 13 -5.09 5.28 -8.17
CA GLY A 13 -5.12 3.88 -8.60
C GLY A 13 -4.43 2.94 -7.61
N CYS A 14 -3.26 3.34 -7.08
CA CYS A 14 -2.53 2.56 -6.08
C CYS A 14 -3.38 2.37 -4.78
N VAL A 15 -3.97 3.44 -4.25
CA VAL A 15 -4.76 3.42 -3.01
C VAL A 15 -6.09 2.68 -3.18
N GLU A 16 -6.81 2.93 -4.28
CA GLU A 16 -8.07 2.24 -4.58
C GLU A 16 -7.89 0.73 -4.70
N TYR A 17 -6.77 0.30 -5.29
CA TYR A 17 -6.38 -1.11 -5.37
C TYR A 17 -6.06 -1.68 -3.98
N ALA A 18 -5.17 -1.02 -3.23
CA ALA A 18 -4.69 -1.53 -1.95
C ALA A 18 -5.82 -1.64 -0.91
N LEU A 19 -6.77 -0.71 -0.93
CA LEU A 19 -7.94 -0.71 -0.05
C LEU A 19 -9.16 -1.42 -0.66
N ALA A 20 -8.99 -2.13 -1.78
CA ALA A 20 -10.03 -2.90 -2.44
C ALA A 20 -11.35 -2.13 -2.69
N LEU A 21 -11.29 -0.80 -2.90
CA LEU A 21 -12.48 0.08 -2.91
C LEU A 21 -13.46 -0.24 -4.04
N LYS A 22 -12.98 -0.87 -5.11
CA LYS A 22 -13.78 -1.28 -6.28
C LYS A 22 -14.13 -2.77 -6.27
N GLU A 23 -13.65 -3.54 -5.30
CA GLU A 23 -13.76 -5.00 -5.26
C GLU A 23 -14.76 -5.46 -4.18
N LYS A 24 -16.01 -5.70 -4.59
CA LYS A 24 -17.11 -6.04 -3.65
C LYS A 24 -16.93 -7.34 -2.85
N ASN A 25 -16.07 -8.25 -3.31
CA ASN A 25 -15.86 -9.56 -2.69
C ASN A 25 -14.51 -9.65 -1.94
N LYS A 26 -13.81 -8.52 -1.78
CA LYS A 26 -12.55 -8.46 -1.05
C LYS A 26 -12.70 -7.51 0.12
N GLU A 27 -12.14 -7.93 1.24
CA GLU A 27 -11.94 -7.06 2.39
C GLU A 27 -10.48 -6.65 2.43
N ALA A 28 -10.25 -5.36 2.68
CA ALA A 28 -8.93 -4.81 2.88
C ALA A 28 -8.94 -3.96 4.15
N ARG A 29 -7.85 -4.02 4.90
CA ARG A 29 -7.66 -3.23 6.11
C ARG A 29 -6.26 -2.63 6.10
N LEU A 30 -6.18 -1.37 6.47
CA LEU A 30 -4.92 -0.69 6.70
C LEU A 30 -4.37 -1.12 8.07
N LEU A 31 -3.17 -1.72 8.09
CA LEU A 31 -2.50 -2.16 9.32
C LEU A 31 -1.49 -1.14 9.84
N TYR A 32 -0.78 -0.47 8.93
CA TYR A 32 0.28 0.49 9.25
C TYR A 32 0.35 1.60 8.20
N SER A 33 0.69 2.80 8.65
CA SER A 33 0.95 3.95 7.79
C SER A 33 1.91 4.91 8.49
N GLU A 34 2.76 5.56 7.72
CA GLU A 34 3.71 6.54 8.23
C GLU A 34 3.67 7.82 7.37
N GLY A 35 3.66 8.98 8.03
CA GLY A 35 3.75 10.28 7.34
C GLY A 35 2.51 10.71 6.55
N LEU A 36 1.36 10.07 6.75
CA LEU A 36 0.10 10.38 6.05
C LEU A 36 -1.09 10.42 7.00
N LEU A 37 -2.11 11.20 6.62
CA LEU A 37 -3.44 11.14 7.21
C LEU A 37 -4.21 9.96 6.60
N THR A 38 -4.90 9.20 7.43
CA THR A 38 -5.54 7.93 7.03
C THR A 38 -7.01 7.83 7.41
N ASP A 39 -7.66 8.95 7.71
CA ASP A 39 -9.07 9.00 8.10
C ASP A 39 -9.98 8.53 6.96
N THR A 40 -9.67 8.93 5.72
CA THR A 40 -10.36 8.45 4.51
C THR A 40 -9.36 8.08 3.41
N PRO A 41 -9.76 7.24 2.43
CA PRO A 41 -8.93 6.99 1.26
C PRO A 41 -8.56 8.26 0.49
N ARG A 42 -9.41 9.30 0.56
CA ARG A 42 -9.14 10.58 -0.09
C ARG A 42 -7.98 11.31 0.61
N ASP A 43 -7.94 11.31 1.93
CA ASP A 43 -6.87 11.95 2.70
C ASP A 43 -5.51 11.31 2.42
N ILE A 44 -5.47 9.98 2.24
CA ILE A 44 -4.27 9.25 1.85
C ILE A 44 -3.78 9.70 0.46
N ILE A 45 -4.69 9.76 -0.52
CA ILE A 45 -4.39 10.18 -1.90
C ILE A 45 -3.87 11.61 -1.92
N ASP A 46 -4.56 12.52 -1.24
CA ASP A 46 -4.20 13.94 -1.20
C ASP A 46 -2.85 14.14 -0.48
N GLY A 47 -2.58 13.39 0.59
CA GLY A 47 -1.29 13.40 1.28
C GLY A 47 -0.12 12.99 0.36
N PHE A 48 -0.28 11.91 -0.40
CA PHE A 48 0.74 11.49 -1.37
C PHE A 48 0.96 12.52 -2.50
N GLU A 49 -0.12 13.08 -3.06
CA GLU A 49 0.01 14.12 -4.09
C GLU A 49 0.68 15.38 -3.53
N CYS A 50 0.36 15.81 -2.30
CA CYS A 50 1.08 16.90 -1.65
C CYS A 50 2.58 16.65 -1.56
N GLN A 51 3.01 15.45 -1.13
CA GLN A 51 4.43 15.10 -1.04
C GLN A 51 5.11 15.08 -2.42
N ARG A 52 4.44 14.58 -3.45
CA ARG A 52 4.99 14.60 -4.83
C ARG A 52 5.31 16.01 -5.31
N HIS A 53 4.45 16.99 -5.01
CA HIS A 53 4.70 18.38 -5.43
C HIS A 53 5.98 18.98 -4.81
N LEU A 54 6.48 18.41 -3.71
CA LEU A 54 7.74 18.84 -3.09
C LEU A 54 8.98 18.40 -3.88
N ASN A 55 8.88 17.41 -4.77
CA ASN A 55 10.01 16.93 -5.56
C ASN A 55 9.62 16.66 -7.02
N SER A 56 9.55 17.73 -7.80
CA SER A 56 9.21 17.71 -9.24
C SER A 56 10.20 16.96 -10.14
N ARG A 57 11.35 16.52 -9.61
CA ARG A 57 12.36 15.77 -10.39
C ARG A 57 12.02 14.29 -10.57
N VAL A 58 11.13 13.73 -9.75
CA VAL A 58 10.75 12.31 -9.78
C VAL A 58 9.59 12.12 -10.76
N GLN A 59 9.79 11.33 -11.81
CA GLN A 59 8.77 11.05 -12.83
C GLN A 59 7.85 9.85 -12.51
N HIS A 60 8.34 8.93 -11.68
CA HIS A 60 7.59 7.76 -11.21
C HIS A 60 7.61 7.75 -9.69
N TRP A 61 6.56 8.30 -9.10
CA TRP A 61 6.46 8.56 -7.67
C TRP A 61 5.62 7.53 -6.90
N CYS A 62 4.85 6.66 -7.58
CA CYS A 62 4.19 5.52 -6.93
C CYS A 62 5.02 4.25 -7.16
N GLY A 63 5.53 3.66 -6.07
CA GLY A 63 5.99 2.28 -6.03
C GLY A 63 4.99 1.45 -5.22
N HIS A 64 4.60 0.29 -5.75
CA HIS A 64 3.69 -0.62 -5.07
C HIS A 64 4.27 -2.04 -5.10
N ILE A 65 4.31 -2.69 -3.92
CA ILE A 65 4.76 -4.08 -3.76
C ILE A 65 3.58 -4.88 -3.23
N SER A 66 3.16 -5.91 -3.96
CA SER A 66 2.17 -6.87 -3.48
C SER A 66 2.87 -8.11 -2.97
N LEU A 67 2.56 -8.50 -1.73
CA LEU A 67 3.03 -9.74 -1.12
C LEU A 67 1.86 -10.71 -0.97
N SER A 68 1.90 -11.80 -1.73
CA SER A 68 0.89 -12.87 -1.66
C SER A 68 1.39 -14.07 -0.87
N TYR A 69 0.58 -14.54 0.08
CA TYR A 69 0.90 -15.68 0.96
C TYR A 69 -0.02 -16.87 0.69
N SER A 70 0.43 -18.08 1.09
CA SER A 70 -0.39 -19.27 0.95
C SER A 70 -1.49 -19.29 2.02
N PRO A 71 -2.70 -19.82 1.73
CA PRO A 71 -3.70 -20.05 2.77
C PRO A 71 -3.21 -20.94 3.93
N LYS A 72 -2.18 -21.77 3.68
CA LYS A 72 -1.54 -22.61 4.73
C LYS A 72 -0.78 -21.79 5.78
N ASP A 73 -0.40 -20.56 5.44
CA ASP A 73 0.33 -19.67 6.34
C ASP A 73 -0.62 -18.80 7.19
N ALA A 74 -1.95 -18.96 7.08
CA ALA A 74 -2.92 -18.09 7.73
C ALA A 74 -2.76 -18.02 9.27
N GLU A 75 -2.44 -19.14 9.93
CA GLU A 75 -2.30 -19.19 11.40
C GLU A 75 -1.11 -18.38 11.94
N ARG A 76 -0.09 -18.15 11.11
CA ARG A 76 1.10 -17.35 11.49
C ARG A 76 1.05 -15.91 10.99
N MET A 77 -0.01 -15.55 10.25
CA MET A 77 -0.16 -14.26 9.57
C MET A 77 -1.02 -13.33 10.41
N ASP A 78 -0.54 -13.05 11.62
CA ASP A 78 -1.08 -11.98 12.45
C ASP A 78 -0.73 -10.58 11.89
N ASP A 79 -1.43 -9.56 12.36
CA ASP A 79 -1.28 -8.19 11.87
C ASP A 79 0.15 -7.66 12.06
N ASP A 80 0.74 -7.90 13.23
CA ASP A 80 2.08 -7.42 13.57
C ASP A 80 3.17 -8.09 12.71
N PHE A 81 3.02 -9.38 12.45
CA PHE A 81 3.90 -10.16 11.61
C PHE A 81 3.79 -9.73 10.14
N MET A 82 2.58 -9.46 9.65
CA MET A 82 2.37 -8.91 8.30
C MET A 82 3.03 -7.54 8.15
N VAL A 83 2.87 -6.65 9.14
CA VAL A 83 3.52 -5.32 9.14
C VAL A 83 5.04 -5.46 9.17
N LYS A 84 5.57 -6.32 10.05
CA LYS A 84 7.01 -6.58 10.11
C LYS A 84 7.57 -7.05 8.78
N LEU A 85 6.92 -8.04 8.14
CA LEU A 85 7.35 -8.52 6.84
C LEU A 85 7.30 -7.43 5.77
N ALA A 86 6.27 -6.57 5.77
CA ALA A 86 6.19 -5.48 4.81
C ALA A 86 7.31 -4.44 4.99
N LEU A 87 7.67 -4.14 6.24
CA LEU A 87 8.76 -3.20 6.56
C LEU A 87 10.14 -3.73 6.15
N GLU A 88 10.39 -5.05 6.25
CA GLU A 88 11.63 -5.68 5.77
C GLU A 88 11.88 -5.48 4.26
N TYR A 89 10.86 -5.14 3.46
CA TYR A 89 10.99 -4.82 2.03
C TYR A 89 11.19 -3.33 1.73
N MET A 90 11.04 -2.46 2.75
CA MET A 90 11.21 -1.01 2.61
C MET A 90 12.63 -0.55 2.96
N ASP A 91 13.40 -1.38 3.66
CA ASP A 91 14.83 -1.23 3.93
C ASP A 91 15.71 -1.67 2.74
#